data_AF-A0A2D3WWG8-F1
#
_entry.id   AF-A0A2D3WWG8-F1
#
_cell.length_a   1.000
_cell.length_b   1.000
_cell.length_c   1.000
_cell.angle_alpha   90.00
_cell.angle_beta   90.00
_cell.angle_gamma   90.00
#
_symmetry.space_group_name_H-M   'P 1'
#
loop_
_entity.id
_entity.type
_entity.pdbx_description
1 polymer ?
#
loop_
_entity_poly.entity_id
_entity_poly.type
_entity_poly.pdbx_seq_one_letter_code
_entity_poly.pdbx_strand_id
1 'polypeptide(L)'
;MRGEFSVEKVRTREDYEALIYTDKQIFRELLAGTIAKQRDIAVYPNEYSWELQEGDEGHIAPILEDYEDLTVIERFGFTKEEVVR
;
A
#
# COMPACT_ATOMS: atom_id res chain seq x y z
N MET A 1 19.79 25.20 -11.70
CA MET A 1 18.76 24.30 -12.26
C MET A 1 18.20 23.47 -11.11
N ARG A 2 16.97 23.72 -10.66
CA ARG A 2 16.25 22.76 -9.82
C ARG A 2 15.66 21.74 -10.79
N GLY A 3 16.28 20.57 -10.90
CA GLY A 3 15.67 19.46 -11.61
C GLY A 3 14.36 19.14 -10.89
N GLU A 4 13.26 19.10 -11.63
CA GLU A 4 11.98 18.58 -11.14
C GLU A 4 12.17 17.11 -10.77
N PHE A 5 12.57 16.85 -9.53
CA PHE A 5 12.47 15.53 -8.94
C PHE A 5 11.00 15.30 -8.60
N SER A 6 10.29 14.59 -9.48
CA SER A 6 8.94 14.11 -9.20
C SER A 6 9.04 12.87 -8.32
N VAL A 7 8.20 12.82 -7.28
CA VAL A 7 8.06 11.66 -6.37
C VAL A 7 7.81 10.35 -7.14
N GLU A 8 7.20 10.44 -8.33
CA GLU A 8 6.95 9.31 -9.25
C GLU A 8 8.23 8.66 -9.82
N LYS A 9 9.37 9.34 -9.75
CA LYS A 9 10.66 8.83 -10.27
C LYS A 9 11.52 8.15 -9.21
N VAL A 10 11.10 8.17 -7.95
CA VAL A 10 11.84 7.52 -6.86
C VAL A 10 11.72 6.01 -7.03
N ARG A 11 12.87 5.32 -7.22
CA ARG A 11 12.92 3.85 -7.36
C ARG A 11 13.85 3.20 -6.35
N THR A 12 14.77 3.97 -5.78
CA THR A 12 15.81 3.52 -4.85
C THR A 12 15.92 4.44 -3.65
N ARG A 13 16.68 4.02 -2.63
CA ARG A 13 17.01 4.87 -1.48
C ARG A 13 17.87 6.07 -1.87
N GLU A 14 18.73 5.95 -2.87
CA GLU A 14 19.55 7.07 -3.36
C GLU A 14 18.69 8.16 -4.02
N ASP A 15 17.67 7.76 -4.81
CA ASP A 15 16.72 8.70 -5.40
C ASP A 15 15.98 9.47 -4.31
N TYR A 16 15.58 8.78 -3.24
CA TYR A 16 14.97 9.40 -2.07
C TYR A 16 15.93 10.41 -1.41
N GLU A 17 17.20 10.05 -1.20
CA GLU A 17 18.14 10.94 -0.54
C GLU A 17 18.43 12.23 -1.32
N ALA A 18 18.31 12.19 -2.65
CA ALA A 18 18.44 13.34 -3.54
C ALA A 18 17.24 14.31 -3.49
N LEU A 19 16.11 13.91 -2.88
CA LEU A 19 14.93 14.76 -2.75
C LEU A 19 15.16 15.92 -1.79
N ILE A 20 14.44 17.01 -2.04
CA ILE A 20 14.32 18.09 -1.06
C ILE A 20 13.46 17.64 0.13
N TYR A 21 13.62 18.30 1.27
CA TYR A 21 12.98 17.91 2.53
C TYR A 21 11.46 17.72 2.42
N THR A 22 10.75 18.62 1.73
CA THR A 22 9.29 18.52 1.55
C THR A 22 8.89 17.25 0.80
N ASP A 23 9.62 16.91 -0.26
CA ASP A 23 9.32 15.75 -1.10
C ASP A 23 9.69 14.45 -0.35
N LYS A 24 10.73 14.49 0.50
CA LYS A 24 11.04 13.40 1.43
C LYS A 24 9.90 13.11 2.40
N GLN A 25 9.24 14.15 2.93
CA GLN A 25 8.09 13.97 3.82
C GLN A 25 6.91 13.36 3.08
N ILE A 26 6.55 13.90 1.91
CA ILE A 26 5.47 13.37 1.08
C ILE A 26 5.73 11.90 0.72
N PHE A 27 6.94 11.56 0.30
CA PHE A 27 7.28 10.18 -0.03
C PHE A 27 7.22 9.24 1.18
N ARG A 28 7.66 9.68 2.37
CA ARG A 28 7.53 8.90 3.61
C ARG A 28 6.06 8.65 3.96
N GLU A 29 5.19 9.66 3.83
CA GLU A 29 3.75 9.50 4.05
C GLU A 29 3.12 8.50 3.07
N LEU A 30 3.51 8.56 1.79
CA LEU A 30 3.08 7.58 0.78
C LEU A 30 3.55 6.17 1.13
N LEU A 31 4.80 6.00 1.55
CA LEU A 31 5.31 4.70 2.00
C LEU A 31 4.55 4.19 3.24
N ALA A 32 4.25 5.06 4.21
CA ALA A 32 3.49 4.69 5.40
C ALA A 32 2.11 4.12 5.03
N GLY A 33 1.45 4.73 4.04
CA GLY A 33 0.17 4.26 3.51
C GLY A 33 0.22 2.89 2.83
N THR A 34 1.40 2.35 2.51
CA THR A 34 1.53 1.01 1.90
C THR A 34 1.61 -0.13 2.91
N ILE A 35 1.80 0.19 4.20
CA ILE A 35 2.02 -0.79 5.27
C ILE A 35 0.71 -1.49 5.62
N ALA A 36 -0.38 -0.74 5.83
CA ALA A 36 -1.66 -1.29 6.20
C ALA A 36 -2.45 -1.71 4.95
N LYS A 37 -2.82 -2.98 4.87
CA LYS A 37 -3.63 -3.54 3.78
C LYS A 37 -4.80 -4.33 4.32
N GLN A 38 -5.81 -4.50 3.50
CA GLN A 38 -6.96 -5.35 3.79
C GLN A 38 -6.97 -6.54 2.85
N ARG A 39 -7.26 -7.72 3.40
CA ARG A 39 -7.52 -8.94 2.62
C ARG A 39 -8.89 -9.47 2.97
N ASP A 40 -9.56 -10.01 1.97
CA ASP A 40 -10.81 -10.73 2.17
C ASP A 40 -10.51 -12.16 2.64
N ILE A 41 -11.03 -12.52 3.81
CA ILE A 41 -10.91 -13.84 4.42
C ILE A 41 -12.25 -14.59 4.47
N ALA A 42 -13.29 -14.09 3.78
CA ALA A 42 -14.54 -14.81 3.66
C ALA A 42 -14.33 -16.15 2.91
N VAL A 43 -15.08 -17.17 3.32
CA VAL A 43 -15.06 -18.48 2.68
C VAL A 43 -16.18 -18.54 1.64
N TYR A 44 -15.79 -18.62 0.38
CA TYR A 44 -16.71 -18.75 -0.75
C TYR A 44 -16.77 -20.22 -1.21
N PRO A 45 -17.97 -20.81 -1.38
CA PRO A 45 -18.12 -22.12 -1.99
C PRO A 45 -17.51 -22.18 -3.40
N ASN A 46 -17.10 -23.37 -3.87
CA ASN A 46 -16.51 -23.54 -5.20
C ASN A 46 -17.43 -23.05 -6.35
N GLU A 47 -18.74 -23.12 -6.14
CA GLU A 47 -19.78 -22.72 -7.10
C GLU A 47 -20.32 -21.30 -6.85
N TYR A 48 -19.62 -20.50 -6.04
CA TYR A 48 -20.00 -19.12 -5.78
C TYR A 48 -19.91 -18.25 -7.05
N SER A 49 -21.00 -17.53 -7.35
CA SER A 49 -21.02 -16.57 -8.45
C SER A 49 -20.53 -15.20 -7.99
N TRP A 50 -19.43 -14.73 -8.59
CA TRP A 50 -18.87 -13.39 -8.34
C TRP A 50 -19.69 -12.25 -8.94
N GLU A 51 -20.78 -12.56 -9.64
CA GLU A 51 -21.73 -11.57 -10.15
C GLU A 51 -22.79 -11.19 -9.11
N LEU A 52 -22.93 -11.97 -8.02
CA LEU A 52 -23.90 -11.71 -6.94
C LEU A 52 -23.58 -10.41 -6.21
N GLN A 53 -24.59 -9.54 -6.11
CA GLN A 53 -24.50 -8.24 -5.44
C GLN A 53 -25.11 -8.30 -4.04
N GLU A 54 -24.83 -7.26 -3.25
CA GLU A 54 -25.43 -7.10 -1.94
C GLU A 54 -26.97 -7.08 -2.05
N GLY A 55 -27.62 -7.99 -1.32
CA GLY A 55 -29.08 -8.17 -1.35
C GLY A 55 -29.56 -9.31 -2.24
N ASP A 56 -28.70 -9.86 -3.11
CA ASP A 56 -29.04 -11.07 -3.87
C ASP A 56 -29.08 -12.32 -2.97
N GLU A 57 -29.94 -13.27 -3.31
CA GLU A 57 -29.99 -14.55 -2.62
C GLU A 57 -28.66 -15.31 -2.80
N GLY A 58 -28.05 -15.71 -1.68
CA GLY A 58 -26.77 -16.42 -1.68
C GLY A 58 -25.53 -15.52 -1.75
N HIS A 59 -25.67 -14.18 -1.79
CA HIS A 59 -24.54 -13.27 -1.67
C HIS A 59 -23.83 -13.43 -0.31
N ILE A 60 -22.49 -13.52 -0.35
CA ILE A 60 -21.63 -13.57 0.83
C ILE A 60 -20.85 -12.26 0.88
N ALA A 61 -21.04 -11.48 1.95
CA ALA A 61 -20.28 -10.27 2.17
C ALA A 61 -18.81 -10.59 2.49
N PRO A 62 -17.85 -9.79 1.99
CA PRO A 62 -16.44 -9.99 2.30
C PRO A 62 -16.18 -9.79 3.80
N ILE A 63 -15.22 -10.54 4.33
CA ILE A 63 -14.73 -10.36 5.70
C ILE A 63 -13.34 -9.77 5.57
N LEU A 64 -13.22 -8.47 5.82
CA LEU A 64 -11.95 -7.76 5.67
C LEU A 64 -11.11 -7.92 6.94
N GLU A 65 -9.90 -8.41 6.78
CA GLU A 65 -8.88 -8.49 7.82
C GLU A 65 -7.74 -7.53 7.49
N ASP A 66 -7.42 -6.65 8.45
CA ASP A 66 -6.25 -5.79 8.37
C ASP A 66 -4.98 -6.62 8.57
N TYR A 67 -3.99 -6.40 7.72
CA TYR A 67 -2.67 -6.99 7.86
C TYR A 67 -1.59 -5.99 7.47
N GLU A 68 -0.38 -6.23 7.97
CA GLU A 68 0.79 -5.43 7.63
C GLU A 68 1.59 -6.08 6.50
N ASP A 69 1.95 -5.28 5.49
CA ASP A 69 2.83 -5.67 4.41
C ASP A 69 3.98 -4.67 4.27
N LEU A 70 5.19 -5.12 4.63
CA LEU A 70 6.40 -4.31 4.57
C LEU A 70 7.12 -4.43 3.23
N THR A 71 6.65 -5.28 2.31
CA THR A 71 7.35 -5.59 1.05
C THR A 71 7.64 -4.33 0.23
N VAL A 72 6.73 -3.35 0.24
CA VAL A 72 6.91 -2.10 -0.50
C VAL A 72 8.02 -1.26 0.12
N ILE A 73 7.97 -1.02 1.43
CA ILE A 73 8.98 -0.18 2.11
C ILE A 73 10.37 -0.83 2.08
N GLU A 74 10.43 -2.16 2.21
CA GLU A 74 11.67 -2.95 2.15
C GLU A 74 12.31 -2.90 0.75
N ARG A 75 11.50 -2.90 -0.32
CA ARG A 75 12.00 -2.75 -1.69
C ARG A 75 12.72 -1.42 -1.90
N PHE A 76 12.30 -0.36 -1.20
CA PHE A 76 12.97 0.94 -1.20
C PHE A 76 14.09 1.04 -0.16
N GLY A 77 14.36 -0.03 0.59
CA GLY A 77 15.40 -0.09 1.61
C GLY A 77 15.03 0.63 2.91
N PHE A 78 13.75 0.77 3.23
CA PHE A 78 13.27 1.34 4.49
C PHE A 78 12.79 0.26 5.45
N THR A 79 13.02 0.50 6.73
CA THR A 79 12.37 -0.20 7.84
C THR A 79 11.05 0.47 8.22
N LYS A 80 10.19 -0.25 8.95
CA LYS A 80 8.93 0.30 9.47
C LYS A 80 9.18 1.49 10.38
N GLU A 81 10.19 1.40 11.25
CA GLU A 81 10.57 2.44 12.20
C GLU A 81 11.06 3.72 11.49
N GLU A 82 11.64 3.60 10.31
CA GLU A 82 12.05 4.75 9.50
C GLU A 82 10.87 5.45 8.81
N VAL A 83 9.71 4.80 8.69
CA VAL A 83 8.56 5.31 7.93
C VAL A 83 7.44 5.82 8.86
N VAL A 84 7.17 5.11 9.96
CA VAL A 84 6.02 5.37 10.85
C VAL A 84 6.33 6.41 11.95
N ARG A 85 7.58 6.89 12.02
CA ARG A 85 8.09 7.75 13.10
C ARG A 85 8.06 9.23 12.80
#